data_AF-A0A2V7K2E0-F1
#
_entry.id   AF-A0A2V7K2E0-F1
#
_cell.length_a   1.000
_cell.length_b   1.000
_cell.length_c   1.000
_cell.angle_alpha   90.00
_cell.angle_beta   90.00
_cell.angle_gamma   90.00
#
_symmetry.space_group_name_H-M   'P 1'
#
loop_
_entity.id
_entity.type
_entity.pdbx_description
1 polymer ?
#
loop_
_entity_poly.entity_id
_entity_poly.type
_entity_poly.pdbx_seq_one_letter_code
_entity_poly.pdbx_strand_id
1 'polypeptide(L)' 'PDRIDAAKEAYKKAGGEFKAIYLTLGQYDLVAIADMPNDEAVARMALALGGQGNVRSETFRAFSEAEFRKIVASLP' A
#
# COMPACT_ATOMS: atom_id res chain seq x y z
N PRO A 1 -4.72 -10.16 -15.48
CA PRO A 1 -5.85 -9.27 -15.09
C PRO A 1 -6.40 -9.65 -13.72
N ASP A 2 -6.75 -10.93 -13.56
CA ASP A 2 -7.50 -11.47 -12.41
C ASP A 2 -6.77 -11.34 -11.07
N ARG A 3 -5.43 -11.26 -11.08
CA ARG A 3 -4.62 -11.05 -9.87
C ARG A 3 -4.93 -9.74 -9.14
N ILE A 4 -5.33 -8.70 -9.87
CA ILE A 4 -5.67 -7.40 -9.28
C ILE A 4 -6.99 -7.49 -8.54
N ASP A 5 -7.97 -8.22 -9.07
CA ASP A 5 -9.27 -8.37 -8.44
C ASP A 5 -9.18 -9.24 -7.18
N ALA A 6 -8.40 -10.32 -7.24
CA ALA A 6 -8.07 -11.11 -6.04
C ALA A 6 -7.36 -10.27 -4.96
N ALA A 7 -6.42 -9.40 -5.36
CA ALA A 7 -5.77 -8.48 -4.43
C ALA A 7 -6.77 -7.49 -3.82
N LYS A 8 -7.66 -6.89 -4.62
CA LYS A 8 -8.70 -5.98 -4.12
C LYS A 8 -9.60 -6.64 -3.10
N GLU A 9 -10.04 -7.88 -3.35
CA GLU A 9 -10.84 -8.63 -2.37
C GLU A 9 -10.07 -8.93 -1.09
N ALA A 10 -8.79 -9.30 -1.20
CA ALA A 10 -7.95 -9.59 -0.04
C ALA A 10 -7.76 -8.34 0.85
N TYR A 11 -7.51 -7.18 0.24
CA TYR A 11 -7.40 -5.90 0.97
C TYR A 11 -8.72 -5.51 1.63
N LYS A 12 -9.87 -5.68 0.95
CA LYS A 12 -11.20 -5.48 1.54
C LYS A 12 -11.45 -6.39 2.74
N LYS A 13 -11.12 -7.68 2.64
CA LYS A 13 -11.22 -8.64 3.76
C LYS A 13 -10.31 -8.27 4.93
N ALA A 14 -9.20 -7.59 4.67
CA ALA A 14 -8.28 -7.06 5.68
C ALA A 14 -8.71 -5.69 6.25
N GLY A 15 -9.88 -5.17 5.86
CA GLY A 15 -10.44 -3.91 6.36
C GLY A 15 -9.90 -2.66 5.65
N GLY A 16 -9.24 -2.81 4.51
CA GLY A 16 -8.73 -1.70 3.70
C GLY A 16 -9.27 -1.68 2.27
N GLU A 17 -8.76 -0.74 1.48
CA GLU A 17 -9.23 -0.48 0.12
C GLU A 17 -8.09 0.08 -0.74
N PHE A 18 -7.95 -0.40 -1.98
CA PHE A 18 -7.13 0.28 -2.97
C PHE A 18 -7.82 1.54 -3.48
N LYS A 19 -7.18 2.70 -3.32
CA LYS A 19 -7.57 3.97 -3.93
C LYS A 19 -7.22 4.04 -5.40
N ALA A 20 -6.04 3.53 -5.74
CA ALA A 20 -5.56 3.52 -7.12
C ALA A 20 -4.52 2.43 -7.32
N ILE A 21 -4.45 1.95 -8.57
CA ILE A 21 -3.40 1.03 -9.03
C ILE A 21 -2.96 1.56 -10.39
N TYR A 22 -1.67 1.84 -10.54
CA TYR A 22 -1.07 2.36 -11.76
C TYR A 22 -0.04 1.36 -12.27
N LEU A 23 -0.06 1.12 -13.59
CA LEU A 23 1.06 0.53 -14.30
C LEU A 23 2.11 1.61 -14.55
N THR A 24 3.36 1.34 -14.20
CA THR A 24 4.47 2.28 -14.37
C THR A 24 5.56 1.68 -15.24
N LEU A 25 6.30 2.54 -15.96
CA LEU A 25 7.44 2.14 -16.77
C LEU A 25 8.72 2.68 -16.12
N GLY A 26 9.30 1.90 -15.22
CA GLY A 26 10.48 2.28 -14.44
C GLY A 26 11.01 1.11 -13.62
N GLN A 27 11.67 1.42 -12.49
CA GLN A 27 12.21 0.41 -11.57
C GLN A 27 11.13 -0.55 -11.04
N TYR A 28 9.91 -0.03 -10.85
CA TYR A 28 8.75 -0.79 -10.42
C TYR A 28 7.71 -0.80 -11.54
N ASP A 29 7.05 -1.94 -11.74
CA ASP A 29 6.01 -2.13 -12.77
C ASP A 29 4.62 -1.70 -12.29
N LEU A 30 4.41 -1.64 -10.97
CA LEU A 30 3.15 -1.26 -10.35
C LEU A 30 3.36 -0.31 -9.17
N VAL A 31 2.47 0.68 -9.08
CA VAL A 31 2.29 1.51 -7.89
C VAL A 31 0.84 1.40 -7.45
N ALA A 32 0.62 1.05 -6.19
CA ALA A 32 -0.72 0.97 -5.61
C ALA A 32 -0.82 1.88 -4.38
N ILE A 33 -1.94 2.59 -4.29
CA ILE A 33 -2.29 3.42 -3.14
C ILE A 33 -3.46 2.71 -2.44
N ALA A 34 -3.33 2.45 -1.15
CA ALA A 34 -4.37 1.80 -0.37
C ALA A 34 -4.52 2.46 1.00
N ASP A 35 -5.78 2.59 1.44
CA ASP A 35 -6.10 2.91 2.82
C ASP A 35 -6.21 1.60 3.60
N MET A 36 -5.53 1.54 4.74
CA MET A 36 -5.54 0.38 5.63
C MET A 36 -5.81 0.85 7.06
N PRO A 37 -6.45 0.02 7.90
CA PRO A 37 -6.88 0.43 9.24
C PRO A 37 -5.72 0.69 10.20
N ASN A 38 -4.56 0.04 9.99
CA ASN A 38 -3.34 0.23 10.78
C ASN A 38 -2.11 -0.38 10.07
N ASP A 39 -0.93 -0.09 10.59
CA ASP A 39 0.36 -0.54 10.05
C ASP A 39 0.53 -2.08 10.12
N GLU A 40 -0.07 -2.75 11.11
CA GLU A 40 -0.03 -4.22 11.22
C GLU A 40 -0.78 -4.88 10.06
N ALA A 41 -1.95 -4.34 9.68
CA ALA A 41 -2.72 -4.83 8.55
C ALA A 41 -1.95 -4.64 7.22
N VAL A 42 -1.23 -3.52 7.07
CA VAL A 42 -0.32 -3.30 5.93
C VAL A 42 0.79 -4.36 5.90
N ALA A 43 1.48 -4.57 7.02
CA ALA A 43 2.57 -5.54 7.13
C ALA A 43 2.11 -6.96 6.81
N ARG A 44 0.94 -7.37 7.34
CA ARG A 44 0.34 -8.68 7.05
C ARG A 44 0.08 -8.86 5.56
N MET A 45 -0.47 -7.86 4.89
CA MET A 45 -0.74 -7.92 3.44
C MET A 45 0.56 -7.98 2.63
N ALA A 46 1.56 -7.17 2.98
CA ALA A 46 2.86 -7.17 2.32
C ALA A 46 3.58 -8.54 2.46
N LEU A 47 3.58 -9.12 3.66
CA LEU A 47 4.15 -10.44 3.91
C LEU A 47 3.38 -11.56 3.19
N ALA A 48 2.05 -11.51 3.19
CA ALA A 48 1.22 -12.49 2.49
C ALA A 48 1.47 -12.43 0.97
N LEU A 49 1.60 -11.23 0.40
CA LEU A 49 1.92 -11.04 -1.01
C LEU A 49 3.34 -11.53 -1.33
N GLY A 50 4.34 -11.16 -0.52
CA GLY A 50 5.71 -11.63 -0.69
C GLY A 50 5.86 -13.15 -0.57
N GLY A 51 5.08 -13.78 0.32
CA GLY A 51 5.05 -15.23 0.50
C GLY A 51 4.54 -16.01 -0.71
N GLN A 52 3.80 -15.38 -1.63
CA GLN A 52 3.39 -15.99 -2.89
C GLN A 52 4.52 -16.03 -3.93
N GLY A 53 5.62 -15.32 -3.71
CA GLY A 53 6.82 -15.33 -4.56
C GLY A 53 6.67 -14.65 -5.93
N ASN A 54 5.49 -14.10 -6.24
CA ASN A 54 5.18 -13.48 -7.52
C ASN A 54 5.43 -11.96 -7.55
N VAL A 55 5.62 -11.32 -6.39
CA VAL A 55 5.81 -9.88 -6.26
C VAL A 55 6.85 -9.59 -5.18
N ARG A 56 7.77 -8.67 -5.47
CA ARG A 56 8.62 -8.02 -4.48
C ARG A 56 8.13 -6.58 -4.29
N SER A 57 7.69 -6.24 -3.10
CA SER A 57 7.11 -4.93 -2.79
C SER A 57 8.06 -4.06 -1.98
N GLU A 58 7.95 -2.75 -2.20
CA GLU A 58 8.45 -1.71 -1.31
C GLU A 58 7.22 -0.92 -0.82
N THR A 59 7.06 -0.79 0.49
CA THR A 59 5.85 -0.22 1.10
C THR A 59 6.21 1.04 1.86
N PHE A 60 5.46 2.11 1.62
CA PHE A 60 5.63 3.39 2.29
C PHE A 60 4.37 3.77 3.06
N ARG A 61 4.55 4.31 4.27
CA ARG A 61 3.47 5.05 4.93
C ARG A 61 3.40 6.45 4.31
N ALA A 62 2.27 6.75 3.68
CA ALA A 62 2.00 8.07 3.16
C ALA A 62 1.39 8.95 4.26
N PHE A 63 2.08 10.02 4.62
CA PHE A 63 1.50 11.07 5.45
C PHE A 63 0.63 11.98 4.59
N SER A 64 -0.56 12.30 5.08
CA SER A 64 -1.40 13.34 4.49
C SER A 64 -0.69 14.70 4.55
N GLU A 65 -1.10 15.63 3.69
CA GLU A 65 -0.57 16.99 3.71
C GLU A 65 -0.70 17.64 5.09
N ALA A 66 -1.81 17.39 5.79
CA ALA A 66 -2.05 17.91 7.13
C ALA A 66 -1.08 17.32 8.17
N GLU A 67 -0.79 16.02 8.12
CA GLU A 67 0.21 15.38 8.99
C GLU A 67 1.61 15.90 8.68
N PHE A 68 1.97 16.00 7.39
CA PHE A 68 3.23 16.58 6.96
C PHE A 68 3.44 17.99 7.52
N ARG A 69 2.44 18.88 7.40
CA ARG A 69 2.51 20.25 7.95
C ARG A 69 2.69 20.25 9.47
N LYS A 70 2.02 19.35 10.20
CA LYS A 70 2.20 19.19 11.64
C LYS A 70 3.62 18.72 12.00
N ILE A 71 4.16 17.76 11.24
CA ILE A 71 5.53 17.26 11.43
C ILE A 71 6.53 18.40 11.22
N VAL A 72 6.40 19.16 10.13
CA VAL A 72 7.27 20.32 9.85
C VAL A 72 7.21 21.36 10.96
N ALA A 73 6.01 21.66 11.47
CA ALA A 73 5.84 22.62 12.57
C ALA A 73 6.44 22.15 13.91
N SER A 74 6.77 20.85 14.05
CA SER A 74 7.36 20.28 15.27
C SER A 74 8.89 20.20 15.26
N LEU A 75 9.54 20.60 14.16
CA LEU A 75 10.99 20.61 14.04
C LEU A 75 11.62 21.75 14.87
N PRO A 76 12.80 21.53 15.48
CA PRO A 76 13.50 22.54 16.28
C PRO A 76 14.06 23.70 15.46
#